data_AF-A0A973GDU2-F1
#
_entry.id   AF-A0A973GDU2-F1
#
_cell.length_a   1.000
_cell.length_b   1.000
_cell.length_c   1.000
_cell.angle_alpha   90.00
_cell.angle_beta   90.00
_cell.angle_gamma   90.00
#
_symmetry.space_group_name_H-M   'P 1'
#
loop_
_entity.id
_entity.type
_entity.pdbx_description
1 polymer ?
#
loop_
_entity_poly.entity_id
_entity_poly.type
_entity_poly.pdbx_seq_one_letter_code
_entity_poly.pdbx_strand_id
1 'polypeptide(L)'
;MQVVKVFNNNVVLGVDERGVERVLLGRGLGYQVSPGMEVDPARIERVFVPGGATSAERIAAFVDEIPMVDIELTERVVAMARERLGPHVTEHVLVPLADHLSFALRRAAGGTTEIEYPLRWEVQYLYPGEVAVARAALDLVEQERGVRLPDIEAVPIALHLVNAQFGASDLGQMVQMTALLHQILAVIREEYGTEIDEDSVEVARFVTHLRYLFLREQQGKKLSETPAEL
;
A
#
# COMPACT_ATOMS: atom_id res chain seq x y z
N MET A 1 -3.00 -16.07 -23.65
CA MET A 1 -2.58 -16.48 -22.28
C MET A 1 -3.41 -17.68 -21.89
N GLN A 2 -2.79 -18.72 -21.33
CA GLN A 2 -3.48 -19.94 -20.94
C GLN A 2 -3.80 -19.93 -19.45
N VAL A 3 -4.99 -20.41 -19.08
CA VAL A 3 -5.44 -20.51 -17.69
C VAL A 3 -4.66 -21.62 -16.98
N VAL A 4 -4.01 -21.25 -15.88
CA VAL A 4 -3.37 -22.20 -14.95
C VAL A 4 -4.36 -22.59 -13.84
N LYS A 5 -5.02 -21.59 -13.24
CA LYS A 5 -5.94 -21.79 -12.12
C LYS A 5 -6.99 -20.68 -12.09
N VAL A 6 -8.22 -21.03 -11.77
CA VAL A 6 -9.32 -20.07 -11.54
C VAL A 6 -9.51 -19.94 -10.04
N PHE A 7 -9.50 -18.70 -9.53
CA PHE A 7 -9.69 -18.40 -8.11
C PHE A 7 -11.15 -18.10 -7.83
N ASN A 8 -11.69 -17.09 -8.53
CA ASN A 8 -13.12 -16.78 -8.53
C ASN A 8 -13.59 -16.32 -9.90
N ASN A 9 -14.83 -15.82 -9.97
CA ASN A 9 -15.43 -15.32 -11.20
C ASN A 9 -14.67 -14.16 -11.85
N ASN A 10 -13.79 -13.45 -11.14
CA ASN A 10 -13.09 -12.28 -11.64
C ASN A 10 -11.55 -12.43 -11.68
N VAL A 11 -10.99 -13.43 -10.98
CA VAL A 11 -9.55 -13.61 -10.80
C VAL A 11 -9.10 -14.95 -11.37
N VAL A 12 -8.15 -14.89 -12.30
CA VAL A 12 -7.57 -16.06 -12.97
C VAL A 12 -6.05 -15.96 -12.93
N LEU A 13 -5.38 -17.04 -12.54
CA LEU A 13 -3.95 -17.20 -12.76
C LEU A 13 -3.74 -17.74 -14.17
N GLY A 14 -3.05 -16.97 -14.99
CA GLY A 14 -2.68 -17.33 -16.36
C GLY A 14 -1.18 -17.45 -16.54
N VAL A 15 -0.77 -18.10 -17.61
CA VAL A 15 0.61 -18.14 -18.08
C VAL A 15 0.68 -17.52 -19.47
N ASP A 16 1.68 -16.67 -19.70
CA ASP A 16 1.94 -16.09 -21.01
C ASP A 16 2.76 -17.04 -21.92
N GLU A 17 2.98 -16.64 -23.16
CA GLU A 17 3.72 -17.42 -24.16
C GLU A 17 5.18 -17.71 -23.75
N ARG A 18 5.71 -16.98 -22.78
CA ARG A 18 7.09 -17.15 -22.26
C ARG A 18 7.14 -18.03 -21.02
N GLY A 19 6.01 -18.61 -20.61
CA GLY A 19 5.92 -19.42 -19.39
C GLY A 19 5.87 -18.58 -18.11
N VAL A 20 5.63 -17.27 -18.19
CA VAL A 20 5.58 -16.40 -17.01
C VAL A 20 4.15 -16.35 -16.48
N GLU A 21 4.00 -16.68 -15.19
CA GLU A 21 2.72 -16.58 -14.49
C GLU A 21 2.29 -15.13 -14.28
N ARG A 22 1.00 -14.87 -14.47
CA ARG A 22 0.37 -13.56 -14.35
C ARG A 22 -1.01 -13.70 -13.72
N VAL A 23 -1.37 -12.75 -12.86
CA VAL A 23 -2.72 -12.68 -12.29
C VAL A 23 -3.57 -11.80 -13.20
N LEU A 24 -4.66 -12.34 -13.70
CA LEU A 24 -5.57 -11.70 -14.65
C LEU A 24 -6.86 -11.36 -13.92
N LEU A 25 -7.29 -10.11 -14.04
CA LEU A 25 -8.53 -9.61 -13.47
C LEU A 25 -9.45 -9.13 -14.59
N GLY A 26 -10.74 -9.36 -14.41
CA GLY A 26 -11.79 -8.75 -15.23
C GLY A 26 -13.16 -9.24 -14.80
N ARG A 27 -14.21 -8.45 -15.03
CA ARG A 27 -15.56 -8.84 -14.61
C ARG A 27 -15.99 -10.12 -15.30
N GLY A 28 -16.30 -11.12 -14.49
CA GLY A 28 -16.72 -12.43 -14.96
C GLY A 28 -15.63 -13.19 -15.70
N LEU A 29 -14.35 -12.79 -15.65
CA LEU A 29 -13.24 -13.42 -16.37
C LEU A 29 -13.12 -14.93 -16.09
N GLY A 30 -13.27 -15.35 -14.83
CA GLY A 30 -13.23 -16.74 -14.41
C GLY A 30 -14.54 -17.52 -14.61
N TYR A 31 -15.63 -16.83 -14.98
CA TYR A 31 -16.92 -17.48 -15.22
C TYR A 31 -16.86 -18.36 -16.48
N GLN A 32 -17.22 -19.64 -16.32
CA GLN A 32 -17.17 -20.68 -17.37
C GLN A 32 -15.78 -20.90 -17.98
N VAL A 33 -14.74 -20.56 -17.23
CA VAL A 33 -13.34 -20.80 -17.61
C VAL A 33 -12.77 -21.95 -16.78
N SER A 34 -11.88 -22.75 -17.36
CA SER A 34 -11.23 -23.89 -16.72
C SER A 34 -9.73 -23.92 -17.03
N PRO A 35 -8.90 -24.54 -16.17
CA PRO A 35 -7.48 -24.75 -16.44
C PRO A 35 -7.24 -25.35 -17.83
N GLY A 36 -6.25 -24.81 -18.55
CA GLY A 36 -5.90 -25.20 -19.91
C GLY A 36 -6.60 -24.40 -21.01
N MET A 37 -7.67 -23.64 -20.72
CA MET A 37 -8.34 -22.78 -21.71
C MET A 37 -7.52 -21.52 -22.01
N GLU A 38 -7.74 -20.93 -23.19
CA GLU A 38 -7.26 -19.58 -23.46
C GLU A 38 -8.19 -18.54 -22.84
N VAL A 39 -7.59 -17.50 -22.27
CA VAL A 39 -8.32 -16.34 -21.78
C VAL A 39 -8.52 -15.37 -22.93
N ASP A 40 -9.77 -14.95 -23.15
CA ASP A 40 -10.11 -13.87 -24.09
C ASP A 40 -9.46 -12.55 -23.63
N PRO A 41 -8.50 -12.00 -24.39
CA PRO A 41 -7.83 -10.75 -24.03
C PRO A 41 -8.77 -9.56 -23.87
N ALA A 42 -9.91 -9.56 -24.55
CA ALA A 42 -10.89 -8.46 -24.46
C ALA A 42 -11.62 -8.42 -23.10
N ARG A 43 -11.62 -9.53 -22.36
CA ARG A 43 -12.21 -9.63 -21.01
C ARG A 43 -11.19 -9.34 -19.90
N ILE A 44 -9.92 -9.20 -20.24
CA ILE A 44 -8.87 -8.87 -19.28
C ILE A 44 -8.89 -7.35 -19.07
N GLU A 45 -9.32 -6.93 -17.88
CA GLU A 45 -9.27 -5.53 -17.48
C GLU A 45 -7.89 -5.19 -16.92
N ARG A 46 -7.26 -6.14 -16.21
CA ARG A 46 -5.94 -5.95 -15.60
C ARG A 46 -5.08 -7.20 -15.55
N VAL A 47 -3.78 -6.95 -15.54
CA VAL A 47 -2.73 -7.97 -15.47
C VAL A 47 -1.71 -7.57 -14.40
N PHE A 48 -1.60 -8.36 -13.35
CA PHE A 48 -0.49 -8.25 -12.41
C PHE A 48 0.63 -9.18 -12.80
N VAL A 49 1.83 -8.60 -12.85
CA VAL A 49 3.06 -9.34 -13.02
C VAL A 49 3.70 -9.47 -11.63
N PRO A 50 4.04 -10.68 -11.19
CA PRO A 50 4.77 -10.88 -9.93
C PRO A 50 6.09 -10.13 -9.97
N GLY A 51 6.39 -9.36 -8.92
CA GLY A 51 7.65 -8.66 -8.75
C GLY A 51 8.35 -9.10 -7.47
N GLY A 52 9.67 -9.35 -7.54
CA GLY A 52 10.48 -9.70 -6.37
C GLY A 52 10.23 -11.12 -5.86
N ALA A 53 10.07 -11.28 -4.54
CA ALA A 53 9.97 -12.58 -3.85
C ALA A 53 8.53 -13.14 -3.74
N THR A 54 7.52 -12.40 -4.19
CA THR A 54 6.10 -12.78 -4.05
C THR A 54 5.63 -13.52 -5.31
N SER A 55 5.11 -14.74 -5.16
CA SER A 55 4.61 -15.52 -6.31
C SER A 55 3.27 -15.00 -6.84
N ALA A 56 3.00 -15.25 -8.12
CA ALA A 56 1.71 -14.95 -8.75
C ALA A 56 0.55 -15.58 -7.98
N GLU A 57 0.73 -16.81 -7.53
CA GLU A 57 -0.31 -17.54 -6.81
C GLU A 57 -0.67 -16.89 -5.47
N ARG A 58 0.30 -16.32 -4.73
CA ARG A 58 -0.01 -15.57 -3.51
C ARG A 58 -0.77 -14.28 -3.80
N ILE A 59 -0.35 -13.54 -4.84
CA ILE A 59 -1.05 -12.32 -5.26
C ILE A 59 -2.50 -12.66 -5.66
N ALA A 60 -2.68 -13.73 -6.42
CA ALA A 60 -4.01 -14.19 -6.83
C ALA A 60 -4.88 -14.57 -5.62
N ALA A 61 -4.32 -15.26 -4.62
CA ALA A 61 -5.04 -15.58 -3.39
C ALA A 61 -5.45 -14.33 -2.60
N PHE A 62 -4.58 -13.32 -2.49
CA PHE A 62 -4.96 -12.06 -1.83
C PHE A 62 -6.08 -11.32 -2.58
N VAL A 63 -5.96 -11.24 -3.91
CA VAL A 63 -6.95 -10.54 -4.75
C VAL A 63 -8.29 -11.30 -4.77
N ASP A 64 -8.28 -12.62 -4.61
CA ASP A 64 -9.48 -13.47 -4.56
C ASP A 64 -10.44 -13.07 -3.42
N GLU A 65 -9.90 -12.65 -2.28
CA GLU A 65 -10.68 -12.25 -1.11
C GLU A 65 -11.22 -10.81 -1.20
N ILE A 66 -10.75 -10.01 -2.17
CA ILE A 66 -11.12 -8.62 -2.33
C ILE A 66 -12.30 -8.51 -3.32
N PRO A 67 -13.44 -7.92 -2.91
CA PRO A 67 -14.53 -7.66 -3.85
C PRO A 67 -14.06 -6.83 -5.04
N MET A 68 -14.40 -7.25 -6.27
CA MET A 68 -14.00 -6.54 -7.50
C MET A 68 -14.35 -5.05 -7.46
N VAL A 69 -15.52 -4.73 -6.89
CA VAL A 69 -15.96 -3.35 -6.73
C VAL A 69 -14.98 -2.52 -5.90
N ASP A 70 -14.34 -3.11 -4.88
CA ASP A 70 -13.36 -2.42 -4.02
C ASP A 70 -12.02 -2.23 -4.73
N ILE A 71 -11.65 -3.14 -5.64
CA ILE A 71 -10.50 -2.97 -6.54
C ILE A 71 -10.75 -1.78 -7.48
N GLU A 72 -11.93 -1.70 -8.10
CA GLU A 72 -12.33 -0.59 -8.98
C GLU A 72 -12.37 0.76 -8.23
N LEU A 73 -12.89 0.78 -6.99
CA LEU A 73 -12.83 1.97 -6.13
C LEU A 73 -11.38 2.38 -5.87
N THR A 74 -10.52 1.41 -5.56
CA THR A 74 -9.11 1.66 -5.27
C THR A 74 -8.36 2.18 -6.49
N GLU A 75 -8.71 1.74 -7.70
CA GLU A 75 -8.17 2.30 -8.95
C GLU A 75 -8.37 3.79 -9.05
N ARG A 76 -9.58 4.26 -8.72
CA ARG A 76 -9.93 5.68 -8.75
C ARG A 76 -9.13 6.45 -7.69
N VAL A 77 -8.96 5.86 -6.50
CA VAL A 77 -8.10 6.44 -5.46
C VAL A 77 -6.65 6.55 -5.93
N VAL A 78 -6.08 5.50 -6.54
CA VAL A 78 -4.70 5.50 -7.03
C VAL A 78 -4.53 6.48 -8.20
N ALA A 79 -5.50 6.59 -9.10
CA ALA A 79 -5.49 7.57 -10.18
C ALA A 79 -5.49 9.01 -9.64
N MET A 80 -6.37 9.32 -8.68
CA MET A 80 -6.39 10.61 -7.99
C MET A 80 -5.08 10.90 -7.26
N ALA A 81 -4.49 9.88 -6.61
CA ALA A 81 -3.21 10.01 -5.93
C ALA A 81 -2.08 10.32 -6.92
N ARG A 82 -2.03 9.65 -8.09
CA ARG A 82 -1.06 9.95 -9.15
C ARG A 82 -1.20 11.36 -9.70
N GLU A 83 -2.43 11.84 -9.88
CA GLU A 83 -2.68 13.18 -10.39
C GLU A 83 -2.15 14.25 -9.41
N ARG A 84 -2.32 14.03 -8.10
CA ARG A 84 -1.99 15.03 -7.06
C ARG A 84 -0.56 14.93 -6.54
N LEU A 85 -0.02 13.72 -6.42
CA LEU A 85 1.31 13.47 -5.83
C LEU A 85 2.37 13.23 -6.92
N GLY A 86 1.97 12.73 -8.08
CA GLY A 86 2.85 12.49 -9.23
C GLY A 86 3.15 11.01 -9.49
N PRO A 87 4.07 10.73 -10.43
CA PRO A 87 4.26 9.39 -10.99
C PRO A 87 4.92 8.38 -10.04
N HIS A 88 5.37 8.82 -8.87
CA HIS A 88 5.95 7.94 -7.85
C HIS A 88 4.90 7.02 -7.21
N VAL A 89 3.61 7.34 -7.32
CA VAL A 89 2.53 6.45 -6.89
C VAL A 89 2.40 5.31 -7.90
N THR A 90 3.12 4.22 -7.65
CA THR A 90 3.20 3.08 -8.58
C THR A 90 1.98 2.16 -8.51
N GLU A 91 1.78 1.29 -9.50
CA GLU A 91 0.72 0.24 -9.47
C GLU A 91 0.86 -0.74 -8.30
N HIS A 92 2.05 -0.85 -7.69
CA HIS A 92 2.29 -1.74 -6.56
C HIS A 92 1.45 -1.41 -5.32
N VAL A 93 0.98 -0.17 -5.19
CA VAL A 93 0.15 0.24 -4.05
C VAL A 93 -1.27 -0.33 -4.10
N LEU A 94 -1.74 -0.68 -5.30
CA LEU A 94 -3.14 -0.96 -5.53
C LEU A 94 -3.64 -2.17 -4.72
N VAL A 95 -2.95 -3.31 -4.77
CA VAL A 95 -3.43 -4.52 -4.08
C VAL A 95 -3.41 -4.33 -2.55
N PRO A 96 -2.32 -3.84 -1.92
CA PRO A 96 -2.32 -3.55 -0.49
C PRO A 96 -3.39 -2.53 -0.08
N LEU A 97 -3.58 -1.47 -0.88
CA LEU A 97 -4.59 -0.46 -0.58
C LEU A 97 -6.02 -1.00 -0.75
N ALA A 98 -6.26 -1.85 -1.75
CA ALA A 98 -7.56 -2.46 -1.97
C ALA A 98 -7.92 -3.44 -0.85
N ASP A 99 -6.95 -4.21 -0.35
CA ASP A 99 -7.13 -5.06 0.81
C ASP A 99 -7.48 -4.24 2.06
N HIS A 100 -6.72 -3.16 2.32
CA HIS A 100 -6.98 -2.26 3.44
C HIS A 100 -8.38 -1.63 3.37
N LEU A 101 -8.77 -1.09 2.22
CA LEU A 101 -10.09 -0.48 2.02
C LEU A 101 -11.22 -1.51 2.16
N SER A 102 -11.08 -2.69 1.57
CA SER A 102 -12.03 -3.80 1.72
C SER A 102 -12.17 -4.22 3.18
N PHE A 103 -11.07 -4.35 3.91
CA PHE A 103 -11.09 -4.69 5.33
C PHE A 103 -11.74 -3.58 6.17
N ALA A 104 -11.42 -2.31 5.90
CA ALA A 104 -11.99 -1.17 6.59
C ALA A 104 -13.52 -1.08 6.39
N LEU A 105 -13.99 -1.31 5.16
CA LEU A 105 -15.42 -1.36 4.83
C LEU A 105 -16.13 -2.53 5.53
N ARG A 106 -15.56 -3.74 5.50
CA ARG A 106 -16.11 -4.91 6.20
C ARG A 106 -16.22 -4.67 7.70
N ARG A 107 -15.18 -4.06 8.30
CA ARG A 107 -15.14 -3.74 9.72
C ARG A 107 -16.16 -2.67 10.11
N ALA A 108 -16.30 -1.62 9.31
CA ALA A 108 -17.31 -0.58 9.51
C ALA A 108 -18.74 -1.16 9.41
N ALA A 109 -19.00 -2.05 8.45
CA ALA A 109 -20.26 -2.77 8.33
C ALA A 109 -20.56 -3.67 9.54
N GLY A 110 -19.52 -4.20 10.20
CA GLY A 110 -19.62 -4.96 11.45
C GLY A 110 -19.79 -4.10 12.71
N GLY A 111 -19.89 -2.78 12.59
CA GLY A 111 -20.13 -1.85 13.71
C GLY A 111 -18.89 -1.53 14.56
N THR A 112 -17.69 -1.93 14.12
CA THR A 112 -16.44 -1.58 14.81
C THR A 112 -15.80 -0.37 14.14
N THR A 113 -15.95 0.81 14.76
CA THR A 113 -15.49 2.09 14.21
C THR A 113 -14.39 2.76 15.03
N GLU A 114 -14.16 2.33 16.28
CA GLU A 114 -13.11 2.85 17.13
C GLU A 114 -11.79 2.14 16.84
N ILE A 115 -10.86 2.89 16.25
CA ILE A 115 -9.53 2.40 15.89
C ILE A 115 -8.55 3.51 16.22
N GLU A 116 -7.52 3.17 16.97
CA GLU A 116 -6.35 4.03 17.09
C GLU A 116 -5.24 3.47 16.20
N TYR A 117 -4.72 4.34 15.34
CA TYR A 117 -3.50 4.06 14.60
C TYR A 117 -2.34 4.77 15.30
N PRO A 118 -1.25 4.05 15.65
CA PRO A 118 -0.01 4.72 16.00
C PRO A 118 0.43 5.59 14.81
N LEU A 119 1.20 6.66 15.06
CA LEU A 119 1.74 7.58 14.04
C LEU A 119 0.78 8.62 13.45
N ARG A 120 -0.39 8.82 14.07
CA ARG A 120 -1.37 9.78 13.56
C ARG A 120 -0.77 11.17 13.34
N TRP A 121 0.04 11.65 14.29
CA TRP A 121 0.59 13.00 14.26
C TRP A 121 1.74 13.10 13.26
N GLU A 122 2.65 12.15 13.32
CA GLU A 122 3.82 12.05 12.46
C GLU A 122 3.41 11.97 10.99
N VAL A 123 2.40 11.16 10.65
CA VAL A 123 1.93 11.03 9.26
C VAL A 123 1.25 12.31 8.78
N GLN A 124 0.42 12.95 9.62
CA GLN A 124 -0.22 14.22 9.28
C GLN A 124 0.79 15.33 9.00
N TYR A 125 1.88 15.35 9.75
CA TYR A 125 2.89 16.38 9.65
C TYR A 125 3.89 16.13 8.51
N LEU A 126 4.36 14.89 8.37
CA LEU A 126 5.39 14.51 7.40
C LEU A 126 4.87 14.38 5.98
N TYR A 127 3.61 13.96 5.84
CA TYR A 127 3.01 13.61 4.55
C TYR A 127 1.69 14.34 4.32
N PRO A 128 1.65 15.68 4.41
CA PRO A 128 0.41 16.45 4.34
C PRO A 128 -0.28 16.30 2.98
N GLY A 129 0.48 16.08 1.90
CA GLY A 129 -0.06 15.81 0.57
C GLY A 129 -0.77 14.45 0.51
N GLU A 130 -0.11 13.41 0.97
CA GLU A 130 -0.64 12.05 1.02
C GLU A 130 -1.86 11.96 1.94
N VAL A 131 -1.86 12.69 3.06
CA VAL A 131 -3.01 12.78 3.98
C VAL A 131 -4.18 13.51 3.34
N ALA A 132 -3.94 14.57 2.58
CA ALA A 132 -5.00 15.27 1.84
C ALA A 132 -5.62 14.37 0.76
N VAL A 133 -4.80 13.57 0.07
CA VAL A 133 -5.28 12.54 -0.86
C VAL A 133 -6.05 11.45 -0.13
N ALA A 134 -5.55 11.00 1.02
CA ALA A 134 -6.18 9.97 1.83
C ALA A 134 -7.57 10.40 2.33
N ARG A 135 -7.72 11.64 2.79
CA ARG A 135 -9.04 12.20 3.15
C ARG A 135 -9.99 12.26 1.95
N ALA A 136 -9.50 12.71 0.79
CA ALA A 136 -10.30 12.69 -0.44
C ALA A 136 -10.68 11.25 -0.87
N ALA A 137 -9.84 10.26 -0.54
CA ALA A 137 -10.17 8.86 -0.76
C ALA A 137 -11.31 8.39 0.16
N LEU A 138 -11.32 8.84 1.43
CA LEU A 138 -12.45 8.57 2.34
C LEU A 138 -13.76 9.18 1.82
N ASP A 139 -13.71 10.40 1.28
CA ASP A 139 -14.89 11.04 0.67
C ASP A 139 -15.40 10.22 -0.53
N LEU A 140 -14.49 9.71 -1.36
CA LEU A 140 -14.84 8.85 -2.49
C LEU A 140 -15.46 7.52 -2.03
N VAL A 141 -14.90 6.92 -0.97
CA VAL A 141 -15.44 5.70 -0.35
C VAL A 141 -16.87 5.96 0.15
N GLU A 142 -17.12 7.07 0.85
CA GLU A 142 -18.46 7.44 1.33
C GLU A 142 -19.44 7.61 0.16
N GLN A 143 -19.02 8.26 -0.94
CA GLN A 143 -19.84 8.46 -2.13
C GLN A 143 -20.23 7.15 -2.83
N GLU A 144 -19.30 6.19 -2.94
CA GLU A 144 -19.52 4.96 -3.71
C GLU A 144 -20.09 3.80 -2.91
N ARG A 145 -19.83 3.77 -1.60
CA ARG A 145 -20.27 2.69 -0.71
C ARG A 145 -21.36 3.10 0.25
N GLY A 146 -21.61 4.40 0.42
CA GLY A 146 -22.55 4.90 1.43
C GLY A 146 -22.07 4.66 2.87
N VAL A 147 -20.79 4.32 3.05
CA VAL A 147 -20.18 4.04 4.35
C VAL A 147 -19.15 5.12 4.65
N ARG A 148 -19.38 5.87 5.72
CA ARG A 148 -18.44 6.87 6.20
C ARG A 148 -17.39 6.22 7.09
N LEU A 149 -16.18 6.10 6.57
CA LEU A 149 -15.03 5.67 7.36
C LEU A 149 -14.57 6.80 8.31
N PRO A 150 -14.05 6.49 9.50
CA PRO A 150 -13.52 7.51 10.41
C PRO A 150 -12.30 8.22 9.83
N ASP A 151 -12.08 9.51 10.16
CA ASP A 151 -10.92 10.30 9.65
C ASP A 151 -9.56 9.66 9.96
N ILE A 152 -9.48 8.84 11.02
CA ILE A 152 -8.25 8.12 11.38
C ILE A 152 -7.81 7.12 10.29
N GLU A 153 -8.72 6.65 9.43
CA GLU A 153 -8.38 5.82 8.26
C GLU A 153 -7.54 6.56 7.22
N ALA A 154 -7.47 7.89 7.27
CA ALA A 154 -6.57 8.65 6.41
C ALA A 154 -5.08 8.32 6.70
N VAL A 155 -4.75 7.90 7.93
CA VAL A 155 -3.37 7.55 8.33
C VAL A 155 -2.85 6.33 7.57
N PRO A 156 -3.48 5.13 7.65
CA PRO A 156 -3.01 3.97 6.91
C PRO A 156 -3.09 4.16 5.39
N ILE A 157 -4.10 4.87 4.87
CA ILE A 157 -4.18 5.16 3.43
C ILE A 157 -2.99 6.02 3.00
N ALA A 158 -2.68 7.10 3.73
CA ALA A 158 -1.52 7.94 3.44
C ALA A 158 -0.22 7.12 3.48
N LEU A 159 -0.08 6.23 4.47
CA LEU A 159 1.07 5.33 4.58
C LEU A 159 1.22 4.38 3.38
N HIS A 160 0.12 3.84 2.85
CA HIS A 160 0.16 3.05 1.61
C HIS A 160 0.68 3.89 0.42
N LEU A 161 0.23 5.13 0.30
CA LEU A 161 0.68 6.05 -0.75
C LEU A 161 2.16 6.42 -0.62
N VAL A 162 2.64 6.62 0.61
CA VAL A 162 4.06 6.83 0.91
C VAL A 162 4.87 5.59 0.53
N ASN A 163 4.42 4.38 0.89
CA ASN A 163 5.13 3.13 0.61
C ASN A 163 5.24 2.82 -0.89
N ALA A 164 4.31 3.31 -1.70
CA ALA A 164 4.39 3.23 -3.16
C ALA A 164 5.67 3.88 -3.71
N GLN A 165 6.22 4.89 -3.01
CA GLN A 165 7.49 5.54 -3.33
C GLN A 165 8.72 4.67 -3.01
N PHE A 166 8.60 3.76 -2.04
CA PHE A 166 9.74 3.04 -1.46
C PHE A 166 9.82 1.57 -1.84
N GLY A 167 8.77 1.01 -2.48
CA GLY A 167 8.71 -0.39 -2.88
C GLY A 167 8.67 -1.36 -1.69
N ALA A 168 8.37 -0.87 -0.49
CA ALA A 168 8.25 -1.68 0.73
C ALA A 168 6.85 -2.28 0.81
N SER A 169 6.77 -3.61 0.95
CA SER A 169 5.54 -4.39 0.84
C SER A 169 4.93 -4.83 2.18
N ASP A 170 5.56 -4.52 3.31
CA ASP A 170 5.18 -5.10 4.62
C ASP A 170 4.89 -4.04 5.69
N LEU A 171 3.63 -4.03 6.16
CA LEU A 171 3.16 -3.19 7.27
C LEU A 171 3.89 -3.53 8.59
N GLY A 172 4.30 -4.79 8.78
CA GLY A 172 5.05 -5.23 9.97
C GLY A 172 6.41 -4.56 10.10
N GLN A 173 7.12 -4.39 8.97
CA GLN A 173 8.39 -3.64 8.94
C GLN A 173 8.20 -2.17 9.32
N MET A 174 7.04 -1.60 9.00
CA MET A 174 6.72 -0.20 9.34
C MET A 174 6.49 -0.03 10.83
N VAL A 175 5.71 -0.93 11.45
CA VAL A 175 5.49 -0.92 12.90
C VAL A 175 6.82 -1.07 13.64
N GLN A 176 7.71 -1.95 13.16
CA GLN A 176 9.05 -2.11 13.73
C GLN A 176 9.91 -0.86 13.56
N MET A 177 9.97 -0.29 12.35
CA MET A 177 10.74 0.91 12.07
C MET A 177 10.26 2.09 12.91
N THR A 178 8.94 2.26 13.06
CA THR A 178 8.33 3.25 13.94
C THR A 178 8.68 3.04 15.40
N ALA A 179 8.52 1.81 15.91
CA ALA A 179 8.86 1.51 17.30
C ALA A 179 10.33 1.84 17.57
N LEU A 180 11.20 1.58 16.60
CA LEU A 180 12.62 1.89 16.70
C LEU A 180 12.91 3.40 16.60
N LEU A 181 12.18 4.15 15.78
CA LEU A 181 12.23 5.61 15.75
C LEU A 181 11.85 6.21 17.12
N HIS A 182 10.77 5.72 17.74
CA HIS A 182 10.39 6.14 19.09
C HIS A 182 11.44 5.80 20.14
N GLN A 183 12.08 4.63 20.05
CA GLN A 183 13.20 4.26 20.92
C GLN A 183 14.40 5.22 20.74
N ILE A 184 14.74 5.59 19.50
CA ILE A 184 15.81 6.55 19.22
C ILE A 184 15.49 7.92 19.83
N LEU A 185 14.27 8.42 19.63
CA LEU A 185 13.85 9.69 20.22
C LEU A 185 13.85 9.64 21.75
N ALA A 186 13.45 8.51 22.35
CA ALA A 186 13.51 8.31 23.81
C ALA A 186 14.95 8.37 24.35
N VAL A 187 15.90 7.72 23.67
CA VAL A 187 17.33 7.78 24.04
C VAL A 187 17.84 9.22 23.96
N ILE A 188 17.48 9.97 22.91
CA ILE A 188 17.89 11.38 22.77
C ILE A 188 17.28 12.23 23.90
N ARG A 189 16.01 12.03 24.24
CA ARG A 189 15.37 12.74 25.38
C ARG A 189 16.11 12.48 26.67
N GLU A 190 16.43 11.21 26.95
CA GLU A 190 17.07 10.78 28.19
C GLU A 190 18.50 11.33 28.32
N GLU A 191 19.31 11.20 27.26
CA GLU A 191 20.72 11.64 27.31
C GLU A 191 20.88 13.16 27.37
N TYR A 192 20.03 13.90 26.67
CA TYR A 192 20.15 15.36 26.61
C TYR A 192 19.24 16.07 27.62
N GLY A 193 18.44 15.32 28.39
CA GLY A 193 17.51 15.88 29.38
C GLY A 193 16.56 16.92 28.78
N THR A 194 16.16 16.72 27.52
CA THR A 194 15.39 17.69 26.74
C THR A 194 14.05 17.10 26.34
N GLU A 195 13.02 17.94 26.37
CA GLU A 195 11.73 17.58 25.77
C GLU A 195 11.85 17.68 24.25
N ILE A 196 11.46 16.61 23.56
CA ILE A 196 11.41 16.59 22.11
C ILE A 196 9.98 16.90 21.69
N ASP A 197 9.80 18.04 21.04
CA ASP A 197 8.55 18.40 20.39
C ASP A 197 8.39 17.58 19.11
N GLU A 198 7.64 16.48 19.21
CA GLU A 198 7.36 15.57 18.09
C GLU A 198 6.55 16.24 16.95
N ASP A 199 5.95 17.40 17.22
CA ASP A 199 5.22 18.21 16.24
C ASP A 199 6.11 19.24 15.51
N SER A 200 7.42 19.29 15.83
CA SER A 200 8.36 20.23 15.23
C SER A 200 8.88 19.78 13.86
N VAL A 201 9.24 20.77 13.01
CA VAL A 201 9.84 20.52 11.68
C VAL A 201 11.17 19.77 11.82
N GLU A 202 11.90 20.05 12.90
CA GLU A 202 13.21 19.47 13.21
C GLU A 202 13.11 17.98 13.44
N VAL A 203 12.16 17.56 14.29
CA VAL A 203 11.93 16.14 14.60
C VAL A 203 11.40 15.40 13.39
N ALA A 204 10.46 16.02 12.67
CA ALA A 204 9.96 15.51 11.40
C ALA A 204 11.09 15.22 10.39
N ARG A 205 12.01 16.17 10.20
CA ARG A 205 13.16 16.00 9.31
C ARG A 205 14.08 14.88 9.80
N PHE A 206 14.35 14.84 11.10
CA PHE A 206 15.19 13.80 11.71
C PHE A 206 14.62 12.39 11.49
N VAL A 207 13.33 12.20 11.79
CA VAL A 207 12.60 10.94 11.58
C VAL A 207 12.63 10.52 10.11
N THR A 208 12.43 11.46 9.19
CA THR A 208 12.51 11.19 7.74
C THR A 208 13.89 10.67 7.34
N HIS A 209 14.97 11.31 7.80
CA HIS A 209 16.33 10.87 7.50
C HIS A 209 16.64 9.49 8.07
N LEU A 210 16.19 9.19 9.30
CA LEU A 210 16.30 7.86 9.87
C LEU A 210 15.53 6.81 9.06
N ARG A 211 14.33 7.15 8.58
CA ARG A 211 13.53 6.28 7.71
C ARG A 211 14.29 5.92 6.43
N TYR A 212 14.91 6.92 5.78
CA TYR A 212 15.76 6.70 4.62
C TYR A 212 17.00 5.83 4.95
N LEU A 213 17.58 5.99 6.14
CA LEU A 213 18.70 5.17 6.59
C LEU A 213 18.30 3.70 6.75
N PHE A 214 17.18 3.41 7.42
CA PHE A 214 16.65 2.05 7.57
C PHE A 214 16.35 1.39 6.22
N LEU A 215 15.67 2.11 5.33
CA LEU A 215 15.35 1.61 4.01
C LEU A 215 16.62 1.31 3.19
N ARG A 216 17.66 2.14 3.30
CA ARG A 216 18.96 1.89 2.63
C ARG A 216 19.68 0.66 3.17
N GLU A 217 19.67 0.48 4.49
CA GLU A 217 20.27 -0.68 5.17
C GLU A 217 19.57 -1.98 4.74
N GLN A 218 18.24 -2.01 4.78
CA GLN A 218 17.43 -3.16 4.37
C GLN A 218 17.58 -3.50 2.88
N GLN A 219 17.80 -2.51 2.02
CA GLN A 219 18.08 -2.72 0.59
C GLN A 219 19.53 -3.17 0.31
N GLY A 220 20.37 -3.31 1.33
CA GLY A 220 21.78 -3.71 1.19
C GLY A 220 22.64 -2.71 0.41
N LYS A 221 22.16 -1.48 0.21
CA LYS A 221 22.91 -0.43 -0.50
C LYS A 221 23.97 0.14 0.44
N LYS A 222 25.17 -0.46 0.42
CA LYS A 222 26.36 0.13 1.05
C LYS A 222 26.57 1.54 0.51
N LEU A 223 26.98 2.45 1.40
CA LEU A 223 27.61 3.71 0.98
C LEU A 223 28.73 3.34 0.00
N SER A 224 28.64 3.82 -1.25
CA SER A 224 29.87 4.11 -1.96
C SER A 224 30.62 5.07 -1.06
N GLU A 225 31.84 4.70 -0.69
CA GLU A 225 32.71 5.41 0.24
C GLU A 225 32.49 6.93 0.12
N THR A 226 32.27 7.57 1.27
CA THR A 226 32.31 9.03 1.40
C THR A 226 33.53 9.50 0.62
N PRO A 227 33.40 10.41 -0.37
CA PRO A 227 34.58 11.06 -0.93
C PRO A 227 35.33 11.65 0.26
N ALA A 228 36.57 11.22 0.44
CA ALA A 228 37.47 11.92 1.34
C ALA A 228 37.48 13.39 0.91
N GLU A 229 37.47 14.27 1.91
CA GLU A 229 37.59 15.74 1.81
C GLU A 229 36.27 16.51 1.71
N LEU A 230 35.95 17.28 2.77
CA LEU A 230 36.33 18.70 2.87
C LEU A 230 36.56 19.08 4.35
#